data_AF-A0A938GTA8-F1
#
_entry.id   AF-A0A938GTA8-F1
#
_cell.length_a   1.000
_cell.length_b   1.000
_cell.length_c   1.000
_cell.angle_alpha   90.00
_cell.angle_beta   90.00
_cell.angle_gamma   90.00
#
_symmetry.space_group_name_H-M   'P 1'
#
loop_
_entity.id
_entity.type
_entity.pdbx_description
1 polymer ?
#
loop_
_entity_poly.entity_id
_entity_poly.type
_entity_poly.pdbx_seq_one_letter_code
_entity_poly.pdbx_strand_id
1 'polypeptide(L)'
;MLAPTLVAVVRTARRCRLTVVVARAATAWLASGPGLHGQGGPDYEKPPISYSATAPADAVAALQRRISAQEIALGGTEQEVLAKVLSELRVPVASQVLVFSKTSLQRGRIRPQRPRAIYFSDDAFVGWVPGGLVEITTVDPHLGPIFYAFDLPALGKGPPKIVRDGECLSCHGGSFVRDIPGVFVRSVFPNAAGEPLLRHGTQVVDDQTPFADRWGGWYVTGYRGTVPHRGNAFATEENGRLVFEPAAQR
;
A
#
# COMPACT_ATOMS: atom_id res chain seq x y z
N MET A 1 16.23 -16.84 77.24
CA MET A 1 16.34 -16.49 75.81
C MET A 1 15.80 -15.08 75.63
N LEU A 2 16.72 -14.16 75.27
CA LEU A 2 16.66 -12.83 74.64
C LEU A 2 15.38 -11.95 74.61
N ALA A 3 15.65 -10.64 74.78
CA ALA A 3 14.91 -9.42 74.40
C ALA A 3 13.82 -8.91 75.39
N PRO A 4 13.60 -7.57 75.57
CA PRO A 4 13.73 -6.52 74.55
C PRO A 4 14.43 -5.19 74.90
N THR A 5 14.91 -4.60 73.81
CA THR A 5 15.13 -3.22 73.36
C THR A 5 14.62 -2.05 74.22
N LEU A 6 15.54 -1.14 74.59
CA LEU A 6 15.27 0.20 75.10
C LEU A 6 14.99 1.20 73.96
N VAL A 7 13.95 2.02 74.14
CA VAL A 7 13.72 3.27 73.40
C VAL A 7 14.15 4.43 74.30
N ALA A 8 15.08 5.27 73.83
CA ALA A 8 15.42 6.53 74.49
C ALA A 8 15.29 7.69 73.52
N VAL A 9 14.47 8.65 73.92
CA VAL A 9 14.18 9.94 73.30
C VAL A 9 15.34 10.89 73.56
N VAL A 10 15.83 11.61 72.53
CA VAL A 10 16.50 12.91 72.74
C VAL A 10 16.04 13.89 71.68
N ARG A 11 15.54 15.03 72.17
CA ARG A 11 15.11 16.21 71.41
C ARG A 11 16.21 17.28 71.45
N THR A 12 16.21 18.08 70.39
CA THR A 12 16.70 19.47 70.27
C THR A 12 18.21 19.76 70.23
N ALA A 13 18.66 20.39 69.13
CA ALA A 13 19.03 21.81 69.12
C ALA A 13 19.27 22.32 67.68
N ARG A 14 18.63 23.44 67.32
CA ARG A 14 18.87 24.19 66.08
C ARG A 14 20.22 24.91 66.17
N ARG A 15 21.04 24.85 65.11
CA ARG A 15 21.96 25.95 64.76
C ARG A 15 22.06 26.12 63.24
N CYS A 16 21.79 27.37 62.85
CA CYS A 16 21.80 27.96 61.53
C CYS A 16 23.24 28.25 61.09
N ARG A 17 23.70 27.81 59.90
CA ARG A 17 24.88 28.39 59.22
C ARG A 17 24.77 28.30 57.69
N LEU A 18 25.14 29.44 57.09
CA LEU A 18 25.11 29.91 55.72
C LEU A 18 25.28 28.88 54.59
N THR A 19 24.39 28.94 53.61
CA THR A 19 24.53 28.32 52.29
C THR A 19 25.40 29.21 51.40
N VAL A 20 26.59 28.74 51.00
CA VAL A 20 27.37 29.37 49.93
C VAL A 20 26.80 28.90 48.60
N VAL A 21 26.12 29.79 47.87
CA VAL A 21 25.65 29.55 46.50
C VAL A 21 26.81 29.82 45.55
N VAL A 22 27.41 28.78 44.99
CA VAL A 22 28.34 28.91 43.86
C VAL A 22 27.50 28.94 42.58
N ALA A 23 27.32 30.13 42.01
CA ALA A 23 26.65 30.32 40.74
C ALA A 23 27.51 29.74 39.60
N ARG A 24 27.08 28.59 39.04
CA ARG A 24 27.59 28.09 37.77
C ARG A 24 26.90 28.86 36.64
N ALA A 25 27.62 29.77 36.00
CA ALA A 25 27.18 30.39 34.75
C ALA A 25 27.12 29.32 33.65
N ALA A 26 25.91 28.89 33.30
CA ALA A 26 25.67 28.06 32.13
C ALA A 26 25.59 28.97 30.91
N THR A 27 26.68 29.07 30.15
CA THR A 27 26.67 29.65 28.81
C THR A 27 25.83 28.76 27.89
N ALA A 28 24.60 29.19 27.62
CA ALA A 28 23.73 28.59 26.61
C ALA A 28 24.31 28.90 25.22
N TRP A 29 25.02 27.93 24.64
CA TRP A 29 25.30 27.94 23.22
C TRP A 29 23.99 27.64 22.49
N LEU A 30 23.35 28.68 21.96
CA LEU A 30 22.35 28.54 20.91
C LEU A 30 23.07 28.03 19.66
N ALA A 31 23.20 26.72 19.54
CA ALA A 31 23.55 26.09 18.28
C ALA A 31 22.37 26.31 17.33
N SER A 32 22.40 27.41 16.58
CA SER A 32 21.65 27.55 15.33
C SER A 32 22.24 26.54 14.35
N GLY A 33 21.87 25.27 14.50
CA GLY A 33 22.15 24.27 13.50
C GLY A 33 21.52 24.72 12.18
N PRO A 34 22.18 24.50 11.03
CA PRO A 34 21.51 24.64 9.76
C PRO A 34 20.26 23.76 9.84
N GLY A 35 19.08 24.38 9.75
CA GLY A 35 17.85 23.65 9.61
C GLY A 35 18.01 22.79 8.38
N LEU A 36 18.29 21.50 8.58
CA LEU A 36 18.10 20.48 7.57
C LEU A 36 16.69 20.71 7.06
N HIS A 37 16.58 21.34 5.89
CA HIS A 37 15.39 21.28 5.08
C HIS A 37 15.35 19.82 4.65
N GLY A 38 14.87 18.96 5.56
CA GLY A 38 14.55 17.58 5.25
C GLY A 38 13.68 17.65 4.00
N GLN A 39 14.04 16.84 3.00
CA GLN A 39 13.27 16.68 1.77
C GLN A 39 11.79 16.72 2.15
N GLY A 40 11.11 17.83 1.84
CA GLY A 40 9.74 18.02 2.27
C GLY A 40 8.96 16.84 1.72
N GLY A 41 8.20 16.15 2.57
CA GLY A 41 7.42 14.97 2.16
C GLY A 41 6.53 15.27 0.95
N PRO A 42 5.97 14.22 0.32
CA PRO A 42 5.15 14.36 -0.89
C PRO A 42 4.10 15.46 -0.74
N ASP A 43 3.81 16.19 -1.81
CA ASP A 43 2.95 17.38 -1.74
C ASP A 43 1.53 17.05 -1.21
N TYR A 44 1.03 15.85 -1.50
CA TYR A 44 -0.26 15.38 -0.99
C TYR A 44 -0.30 15.23 0.54
N GLU A 45 0.84 15.16 1.23
CA GLU A 45 0.89 15.13 2.71
C GLU A 45 0.86 16.53 3.34
N LYS A 46 0.99 17.59 2.54
CA LYS A 46 0.96 18.97 3.03
C LYS A 46 -0.49 19.50 3.09
N PRO A 47 -0.77 20.51 3.95
CA PRO A 47 -2.03 21.23 3.87
C PRO A 47 -2.26 21.81 2.48
N PRO A 48 -3.51 21.86 1.98
CA PRO A 48 -4.74 21.54 2.71
C PRO A 48 -5.16 20.07 2.65
N ILE A 49 -4.46 19.20 1.92
CA ILE A 49 -4.87 17.81 1.69
C ILE A 49 -4.56 16.93 2.91
N SER A 50 -3.32 17.03 3.41
CA SER A 50 -2.83 16.24 4.55
C SER A 50 -3.23 14.76 4.44
N TYR A 51 -3.00 14.19 3.25
CA TYR A 51 -3.64 12.98 2.75
C TYR A 51 -3.72 11.87 3.80
N SER A 52 -2.59 11.47 4.38
CA SER A 52 -2.55 10.35 5.32
C SER A 52 -3.21 10.66 6.68
N ALA A 53 -3.18 11.92 7.11
CA ALA A 53 -3.75 12.36 8.38
C ALA A 53 -5.27 12.63 8.30
N THR A 54 -5.77 12.98 7.12
CA THR A 54 -7.20 13.26 6.90
C THR A 54 -8.00 11.96 6.86
N ALA A 55 -9.12 11.94 7.61
CA ALA A 55 -10.01 10.79 7.63
C ALA A 55 -10.78 10.67 6.30
N PRO A 56 -10.79 9.49 5.65
CA PRO A 56 -11.50 9.29 4.39
C PRO A 56 -13.02 9.18 4.59
N ALA A 57 -13.75 9.65 3.59
CA ALA A 57 -15.21 9.62 3.44
C ALA A 57 -15.63 8.82 2.19
N ASP A 58 -14.90 7.75 1.88
CA ASP A 58 -15.11 6.91 0.70
C ASP A 58 -15.92 5.61 1.00
N ALA A 59 -16.08 4.78 -0.03
CA ALA A 59 -16.87 3.55 0.07
C ALA A 59 -16.25 2.52 1.04
N VAL A 60 -14.92 2.42 1.14
CA VAL A 60 -14.27 1.53 2.11
C VAL A 60 -14.45 2.04 3.53
N ALA A 61 -14.35 3.36 3.77
CA ALA A 61 -14.63 3.92 5.09
C ALA A 61 -16.06 3.63 5.54
N ALA A 62 -17.04 3.71 4.62
CA ALA A 62 -18.42 3.30 4.89
C ALA A 62 -18.56 1.80 5.18
N LEU A 63 -17.92 0.95 4.38
CA LEU A 63 -17.89 -0.51 4.58
C LEU A 63 -17.28 -0.87 5.94
N GLN A 64 -16.16 -0.26 6.30
CA GLN A 64 -15.50 -0.51 7.58
C GLN A 64 -16.38 -0.13 8.78
N ARG A 65 -17.16 0.96 8.70
CA ARG A 65 -18.12 1.32 9.76
C ARG A 65 -19.19 0.23 9.95
N ARG A 66 -19.74 -0.29 8.85
CA ARG A 66 -20.75 -1.36 8.88
C ARG A 66 -20.19 -2.70 9.38
N ILE A 67 -18.94 -3.02 9.04
CA ILE A 67 -18.21 -4.17 9.61
C ILE A 67 -18.03 -3.99 11.12
N SER A 68 -17.57 -2.81 11.56
CA SER A 68 -17.37 -2.50 12.99
C SER A 68 -18.67 -2.52 13.79
N ALA A 69 -19.80 -2.13 13.17
CA ALA A 69 -21.14 -2.20 13.73
C ALA A 69 -21.76 -3.61 13.67
N GLN A 70 -21.03 -4.61 13.14
CA GLN A 70 -21.48 -5.99 12.98
C GLN A 70 -22.69 -6.16 12.04
N GLU A 71 -23.00 -5.18 11.20
CA GLU A 71 -24.04 -5.25 10.17
C GLU A 71 -23.61 -6.14 8.99
N ILE A 72 -22.30 -6.25 8.78
CA ILE A 72 -21.69 -7.07 7.73
C ILE A 72 -20.67 -8.00 8.39
N ALA A 73 -20.90 -9.30 8.27
CA ALA A 73 -19.90 -10.31 8.58
C ALA A 73 -19.08 -10.68 7.33
N LEU A 74 -17.75 -10.66 7.45
CA LEU A 74 -16.82 -11.24 6.50
C LEU A 74 -16.31 -12.57 7.07
N GLY A 75 -16.61 -13.67 6.39
CA GLY A 75 -16.20 -15.01 6.80
C GLY A 75 -16.45 -16.03 5.69
N GLY A 76 -15.95 -17.24 5.88
CA GLY A 76 -15.94 -18.29 4.85
C GLY A 76 -14.59 -18.41 4.16
N THR A 77 -14.60 -18.95 2.94
CA THR A 77 -13.46 -19.06 2.05
C THR A 77 -12.99 -17.69 1.55
N GLU A 78 -11.75 -17.61 1.06
CA GLU A 78 -11.21 -16.38 0.46
C GLU A 78 -12.12 -15.85 -0.66
N GLN A 79 -12.67 -16.75 -1.48
CA GLN A 79 -13.54 -16.41 -2.59
C GLN A 79 -14.89 -15.87 -2.13
N GLU A 80 -15.48 -16.42 -1.07
CA GLU A 80 -16.74 -15.92 -0.50
C GLU A 80 -16.55 -14.53 0.10
N VAL A 81 -15.45 -14.31 0.80
CA VAL A 81 -15.11 -13.00 1.35
C VAL A 81 -14.84 -11.99 0.23
N LEU A 82 -14.07 -12.37 -0.79
CA LEU A 82 -13.83 -11.53 -1.96
C LEU A 82 -15.14 -11.17 -2.66
N ALA A 83 -16.01 -12.13 -2.93
CA ALA A 83 -17.31 -11.90 -3.56
C ALA A 83 -18.16 -10.92 -2.74
N LYS A 84 -18.13 -11.04 -1.41
CA LYS A 84 -18.82 -10.11 -0.51
C LYS A 84 -18.23 -8.71 -0.56
N VAL A 85 -16.91 -8.56 -0.52
CA VAL A 85 -16.24 -7.25 -0.67
C VAL A 85 -16.59 -6.61 -2.01
N LEU A 86 -16.54 -7.36 -3.12
CA LEU A 86 -16.94 -6.88 -4.44
C LEU A 86 -18.40 -6.42 -4.47
N SER A 87 -19.31 -7.19 -3.86
CA SER A 87 -20.73 -6.83 -3.77
C SER A 87 -20.96 -5.54 -2.96
N GLU A 88 -20.34 -5.41 -1.80
CA GLU A 88 -20.48 -4.21 -0.94
C GLU A 88 -19.91 -2.96 -1.59
N LEU A 89 -18.85 -3.11 -2.40
CA LEU A 89 -18.24 -2.02 -3.18
C LEU A 89 -18.88 -1.82 -4.56
N ARG A 90 -19.91 -2.63 -4.90
CA ARG A 90 -20.59 -2.59 -6.22
C ARG A 90 -19.63 -2.78 -7.40
N VAL A 91 -18.62 -3.63 -7.23
CA VAL A 91 -17.66 -3.99 -8.28
C VAL A 91 -18.15 -5.25 -9.01
N PRO A 92 -18.43 -5.20 -10.32
CA PRO A 92 -18.90 -6.37 -11.05
C PRO A 92 -17.84 -7.47 -11.12
N VAL A 93 -18.21 -8.72 -10.80
CA VAL A 93 -17.31 -9.87 -10.96
C VAL A 93 -16.85 -10.05 -12.41
N ALA A 94 -17.70 -9.70 -13.37
CA ALA A 94 -17.40 -9.77 -14.80
C ALA A 94 -16.30 -8.80 -15.28
N SER A 95 -15.92 -7.81 -14.46
CA SER A 95 -14.80 -6.88 -14.76
C SER A 95 -13.42 -7.51 -14.62
N GLN A 96 -13.34 -8.78 -14.20
CA GLN A 96 -12.07 -9.45 -13.87
C GLN A 96 -11.05 -9.37 -15.01
N VAL A 97 -9.83 -8.97 -14.65
CA VAL A 97 -8.62 -9.09 -15.46
C VAL A 97 -7.52 -9.79 -14.66
N LEU A 98 -6.57 -10.44 -15.34
CA LEU A 98 -5.51 -11.20 -14.71
C LEU A 98 -4.12 -10.64 -15.05
N VAL A 99 -3.29 -10.49 -14.01
CA VAL A 99 -1.93 -9.95 -14.10
C VAL A 99 -0.96 -11.01 -13.59
N PHE A 100 -0.10 -11.49 -14.47
CA PHE A 100 0.93 -12.46 -14.09
C PHE A 100 2.29 -11.82 -13.77
N SER A 101 2.48 -10.55 -14.12
CA SER A 101 3.69 -9.83 -13.77
C SER A 101 3.78 -9.51 -12.28
N LYS A 102 4.99 -9.56 -11.75
CA LYS A 102 5.34 -9.28 -10.36
C LYS A 102 5.45 -7.77 -10.08
N THR A 103 4.38 -7.03 -10.35
CA THR A 103 4.31 -5.56 -10.29
C THR A 103 3.36 -5.08 -9.16
N SER A 104 3.42 -5.74 -8.01
CA SER A 104 2.59 -5.50 -6.82
C SER A 104 3.43 -5.66 -5.56
N LEU A 105 2.95 -5.11 -4.43
CA LEU A 105 3.48 -5.40 -3.08
C LEU A 105 3.53 -6.92 -2.82
N GLN A 106 2.61 -7.69 -3.43
CA GLN A 106 2.53 -9.14 -3.30
C GLN A 106 3.39 -9.91 -4.31
N ARG A 107 4.46 -9.30 -4.86
CA ARG A 107 5.35 -9.92 -5.87
C ARG A 107 5.87 -11.32 -5.51
N GLY A 108 6.05 -11.62 -4.23
CA GLY A 108 6.50 -12.94 -3.76
C GLY A 108 5.45 -14.05 -3.95
N ARG A 109 4.18 -13.69 -4.16
CA ARG A 109 3.08 -14.64 -4.37
C ARG A 109 2.68 -14.78 -5.84
N ILE A 110 2.87 -13.74 -6.64
CA ILE A 110 2.42 -13.70 -8.04
C ILE A 110 3.36 -14.52 -8.93
N ARG A 111 2.77 -15.32 -9.83
CA ARG A 111 3.46 -16.08 -10.88
C ARG A 111 2.48 -16.39 -12.01
N PRO A 112 2.92 -16.73 -13.23
CA PRO A 112 2.02 -17.05 -14.35
C PRO A 112 0.92 -18.07 -14.02
N GLN A 113 1.26 -19.13 -13.29
CA GLN A 113 0.30 -20.18 -12.89
C GLN A 113 -0.56 -19.80 -11.67
N ARG A 114 -0.29 -18.65 -11.03
CA ARG A 114 -1.08 -18.10 -9.93
C ARG A 114 -1.07 -16.56 -10.03
N PRO A 115 -1.79 -16.01 -11.02
CA PRO A 115 -1.79 -14.57 -11.28
C PRO A 115 -2.55 -13.81 -10.18
N ARG A 116 -2.34 -12.50 -10.13
CA ARG A 116 -3.20 -11.57 -9.41
C ARG A 116 -4.46 -11.33 -10.25
N ALA A 117 -5.63 -11.36 -9.63
CA ALA A 117 -6.86 -10.86 -10.22
C ALA A 117 -7.04 -9.39 -9.86
N ILE A 118 -7.56 -8.60 -10.79
CA ILE A 118 -8.06 -7.25 -10.53
C ILE A 118 -9.50 -7.19 -11.02
N TYR A 119 -10.37 -6.61 -10.21
CA TYR A 119 -11.76 -6.28 -10.54
C TYR A 119 -11.91 -4.77 -10.43
N PHE A 120 -12.78 -4.19 -11.24
CA PHE A 120 -12.95 -2.74 -11.27
C PHE A 120 -14.38 -2.31 -11.56
N SER A 121 -14.71 -1.12 -11.08
CA SER A 121 -15.82 -0.27 -11.50
C SER A 121 -15.27 1.12 -11.80
N ASP A 122 -16.14 2.09 -12.04
CA ASP A 122 -15.72 3.49 -12.26
C ASP A 122 -15.08 4.11 -11.01
N ASP A 123 -15.48 3.65 -9.81
CA ASP A 123 -15.11 4.27 -8.53
C ASP A 123 -14.24 3.38 -7.62
N ALA A 124 -14.01 2.12 -8.01
CA ALA A 124 -13.31 1.16 -7.16
C ALA A 124 -12.49 0.13 -7.94
N PHE A 125 -11.34 -0.24 -7.39
CA PHE A 125 -10.48 -1.33 -7.87
C PHE A 125 -10.20 -2.31 -6.74
N VAL A 126 -10.29 -3.60 -7.01
CA VAL A 126 -10.04 -4.66 -6.04
C VAL A 126 -9.05 -5.66 -6.63
N GLY A 127 -7.84 -5.68 -6.10
CA GLY A 127 -6.81 -6.67 -6.40
C GLY A 127 -6.85 -7.84 -5.43
N TRP A 128 -6.69 -9.06 -5.92
CA TRP A 128 -6.62 -10.26 -5.08
C TRP A 128 -5.54 -11.20 -5.57
N VAL A 129 -4.72 -11.69 -4.64
CA VAL A 129 -3.77 -12.79 -4.88
C VAL A 129 -4.18 -13.95 -3.98
N PRO A 130 -4.42 -15.15 -4.52
CA PRO A 130 -4.82 -16.31 -3.72
C PRO A 130 -3.81 -16.60 -2.58
N GLY A 131 -4.31 -16.76 -1.36
CA GLY A 131 -3.48 -16.92 -0.16
C GLY A 131 -2.76 -15.63 0.27
N GLY A 132 -3.22 -14.46 -0.14
CA GLY A 132 -2.59 -13.16 0.09
C GLY A 132 -3.59 -12.09 0.52
N LEU A 133 -3.22 -10.83 0.30
CA LEU A 133 -4.04 -9.68 0.60
C LEU A 133 -5.10 -9.46 -0.49
N VAL A 134 -6.20 -8.84 -0.08
CA VAL A 134 -7.04 -8.05 -0.97
C VAL A 134 -6.55 -6.60 -0.90
N GLU A 135 -6.10 -6.07 -2.03
CA GLU A 135 -5.73 -4.66 -2.22
C GLU A 135 -6.98 -3.93 -2.73
N ILE A 136 -7.38 -2.83 -2.11
CA ILE A 136 -8.60 -2.10 -2.49
C ILE A 136 -8.25 -0.64 -2.75
N THR A 137 -8.79 -0.06 -3.81
CA THR A 137 -8.73 1.37 -4.07
C THR A 137 -10.13 1.90 -4.29
N THR A 138 -10.49 2.99 -3.62
CA THR A 138 -11.77 3.70 -3.80
C THR A 138 -11.51 5.20 -3.91
N VAL A 139 -12.42 5.93 -4.55
CA VAL A 139 -12.26 7.38 -4.75
C VAL A 139 -12.99 8.15 -3.66
N ASP A 140 -12.23 8.96 -2.92
CA ASP A 140 -12.75 9.94 -1.97
C ASP A 140 -12.99 11.30 -2.66
N PRO A 141 -14.10 12.01 -2.35
CA PRO A 141 -14.44 13.27 -3.01
C PRO A 141 -13.45 14.43 -2.75
N HIS A 142 -12.64 14.35 -1.69
CA HIS A 142 -11.67 15.38 -1.31
C HIS A 142 -10.22 14.91 -1.43
N LEU A 143 -9.96 13.66 -1.10
CA LEU A 143 -8.61 13.08 -1.06
C LEU A 143 -8.23 12.36 -2.35
N GLY A 144 -9.18 12.09 -3.24
CA GLY A 144 -8.95 11.30 -4.45
C GLY A 144 -8.83 9.80 -4.14
N PRO A 145 -8.07 9.03 -4.94
CA PRO A 145 -7.91 7.59 -4.72
C PRO A 145 -7.30 7.27 -3.35
N ILE A 146 -7.95 6.43 -2.56
CA ILE A 146 -7.47 5.90 -1.28
C ILE A 146 -7.12 4.43 -1.42
N PHE A 147 -5.99 4.03 -0.85
CA PHE A 147 -5.45 2.67 -0.94
C PHE A 147 -5.55 1.92 0.38
N TYR A 148 -6.14 0.73 0.34
CA TYR A 148 -6.35 -0.14 1.48
C TYR A 148 -5.82 -1.54 1.23
N ALA A 149 -5.51 -2.23 2.33
CA ALA A 149 -5.20 -3.64 2.35
C ALA A 149 -6.14 -4.37 3.32
N PHE A 150 -6.49 -5.60 2.96
CA PHE A 150 -7.23 -6.52 3.80
C PHE A 150 -6.57 -7.89 3.79
N ASP A 151 -6.08 -8.32 4.95
CA ASP A 151 -5.36 -9.58 5.13
C ASP A 151 -6.33 -10.75 5.31
N LEU A 152 -6.65 -11.44 4.22
CA LEU A 152 -7.49 -12.64 4.23
C LEU A 152 -6.90 -13.75 5.12
N PRO A 153 -5.59 -14.08 5.07
CA PRO A 153 -4.96 -15.01 6.01
C PRO A 153 -5.10 -14.65 7.51
N ALA A 154 -5.39 -13.40 7.85
CA ALA A 154 -5.66 -12.99 9.23
C ALA A 154 -7.12 -13.13 9.65
N LEU A 155 -8.03 -13.47 8.72
CA LEU A 155 -9.43 -13.74 9.04
C LEU A 155 -9.56 -14.85 10.09
N GLY A 156 -10.41 -14.62 11.09
CA GLY A 156 -10.61 -15.53 12.22
C GLY A 156 -9.65 -15.33 13.40
N LYS A 157 -8.60 -14.49 13.26
CA LYS A 157 -7.70 -14.10 14.37
C LYS A 157 -8.16 -12.85 15.12
N GLY A 158 -9.28 -12.26 14.70
CA GLY A 158 -9.84 -11.03 15.26
C GLY A 158 -10.92 -10.45 14.34
N PRO A 159 -11.48 -9.27 14.69
CA PRO A 159 -12.43 -8.60 13.83
C PRO A 159 -11.77 -8.24 12.47
N PRO A 160 -12.46 -8.45 11.34
CA PRO A 160 -11.97 -8.06 10.02
C PRO A 160 -11.66 -6.56 9.99
N LYS A 161 -10.48 -6.20 9.49
CA LYS A 161 -10.04 -4.81 9.34
C LYS A 161 -9.52 -4.58 7.93
N ILE A 162 -10.13 -3.62 7.26
CA ILE A 162 -9.64 -3.03 6.03
C ILE A 162 -8.86 -1.78 6.44
N VAL A 163 -7.54 -1.81 6.25
CA VAL A 163 -6.65 -0.77 6.75
C VAL A 163 -6.14 0.08 5.60
N ARG A 164 -6.06 1.40 5.80
CA ARG A 164 -5.36 2.27 4.86
C ARG A 164 -3.87 1.95 4.94
N ASP A 165 -3.27 1.67 3.78
CA ASP A 165 -1.90 1.19 3.72
C ASP A 165 -1.01 2.19 2.96
N GLY A 166 0.00 2.72 3.65
CA GLY A 166 0.97 3.64 3.07
C GLY A 166 1.95 2.96 2.12
N GLU A 167 2.15 1.64 2.21
CA GLU A 167 3.04 0.91 1.30
C GLU A 167 2.58 1.02 -0.16
N CYS A 168 1.27 1.09 -0.40
CA CYS A 168 0.69 1.29 -1.72
C CYS A 168 1.16 2.60 -2.37
N LEU A 169 1.35 3.66 -1.57
CA LEU A 169 1.78 4.97 -2.06
C LEU A 169 3.23 5.00 -2.56
N SER A 170 4.05 4.00 -2.23
CA SER A 170 5.39 3.86 -2.82
C SER A 170 5.36 3.80 -4.36
N CYS A 171 4.28 3.25 -4.92
CA CYS A 171 4.00 3.23 -6.35
C CYS A 171 2.89 4.22 -6.73
N HIS A 172 1.81 4.26 -5.94
CA HIS A 172 0.60 5.00 -6.25
C HIS A 172 0.59 6.45 -5.79
N GLY A 173 1.66 6.94 -5.17
CA GLY A 173 1.91 8.36 -4.88
C GLY A 173 3.26 8.84 -5.42
N GLY A 174 3.93 8.03 -6.25
CA GLY A 174 5.25 8.36 -6.79
C GLY A 174 5.23 8.83 -8.24
N SER A 175 6.38 8.72 -8.89
CA SER A 175 6.60 9.22 -10.26
C SER A 175 5.65 8.66 -11.33
N PHE A 176 5.14 7.42 -11.18
CA PHE A 176 4.19 6.85 -12.15
C PHE A 176 2.87 7.62 -12.26
N VAL A 177 2.54 8.40 -11.22
CA VAL A 177 1.33 9.20 -11.13
C VAL A 177 1.64 10.68 -10.94
N ARG A 178 2.87 11.10 -11.29
CA ARG A 178 3.34 12.50 -11.17
C ARG A 178 3.22 13.03 -9.74
N ASP A 179 3.52 12.17 -8.77
CA ASP A 179 3.53 12.48 -7.34
C ASP A 179 2.18 12.98 -6.78
N ILE A 180 1.08 12.61 -7.45
CA ILE A 180 -0.30 12.82 -7.00
C ILE A 180 -0.97 11.45 -6.84
N PRO A 181 -1.58 11.11 -5.69
CA PRO A 181 -2.17 9.81 -5.46
C PRO A 181 -3.09 9.37 -6.61
N GLY A 182 -2.81 8.22 -7.21
CA GLY A 182 -3.42 7.83 -8.48
C GLY A 182 -3.33 6.33 -8.78
N VAL A 183 -4.26 5.87 -9.61
CA VAL A 183 -4.21 4.53 -10.21
C VAL A 183 -3.56 4.61 -11.59
N PHE A 184 -2.86 3.55 -11.98
CA PHE A 184 -2.21 3.46 -13.27
C PHE A 184 -2.10 2.01 -13.73
N VAL A 185 -1.97 1.81 -15.04
CA VAL A 185 -1.71 0.51 -15.64
C VAL A 185 -0.30 0.51 -16.20
N ARG A 186 0.46 -0.57 -15.98
CA ARG A 186 1.79 -0.74 -16.56
C ARG A 186 1.84 -1.91 -17.54
N SER A 187 2.54 -1.68 -18.64
CA SER A 187 2.97 -2.70 -19.59
C SER A 187 4.48 -2.92 -19.44
N VAL A 188 4.88 -4.17 -19.22
CA VAL A 188 6.28 -4.55 -18.95
C VAL A 188 6.76 -5.66 -19.90
N PHE A 189 8.05 -5.99 -19.85
CA PHE A 189 8.61 -7.19 -20.46
C PHE A 189 8.87 -8.25 -19.37
N PRO A 190 7.89 -9.13 -19.07
CA PRO A 190 8.04 -10.12 -18.00
C PRO A 190 8.80 -11.35 -18.50
N ASN A 191 9.71 -11.90 -17.72
CA ASN A 191 10.29 -13.22 -18.00
C ASN A 191 9.30 -14.35 -17.68
N ALA A 192 9.69 -15.60 -17.96
CA ALA A 192 8.86 -16.79 -17.74
C ALA A 192 8.40 -16.98 -16.27
N ALA A 193 9.05 -16.34 -15.29
CA ALA A 193 8.64 -16.34 -13.89
C ALA A 193 7.73 -15.15 -13.51
N GLY A 194 7.36 -14.30 -14.47
CA GLY A 194 6.60 -13.07 -14.28
C GLY A 194 7.42 -11.88 -13.79
N GLU A 195 8.75 -11.98 -13.73
CA GLU A 195 9.62 -10.90 -13.27
C GLU A 195 9.85 -9.88 -14.40
N PRO A 196 9.57 -8.58 -14.19
CA PRO A 196 9.84 -7.56 -15.20
C PRO A 196 11.35 -7.39 -15.48
N LEU A 197 11.76 -7.47 -16.74
CA LEU A 197 13.12 -7.14 -17.19
C LEU A 197 13.32 -5.62 -17.24
N LEU A 198 13.44 -4.99 -16.07
CA LEU A 198 13.39 -3.53 -15.91
C LEU A 198 14.42 -2.74 -16.74
N ARG A 199 15.58 -3.35 -17.06
CA ARG A 199 16.60 -2.71 -17.91
C ARG A 199 16.10 -2.38 -19.32
N HIS A 200 15.06 -3.08 -19.79
CA HIS A 200 14.43 -2.86 -21.09
C HIS A 200 13.24 -1.91 -21.00
N GLY A 201 13.10 -1.22 -19.86
CA GLY A 201 12.07 -0.22 -19.62
C GLY A 201 10.72 -0.81 -19.26
N THR A 202 9.81 0.09 -18.91
CA THR A 202 8.41 -0.19 -18.63
C THR A 202 7.56 0.99 -19.09
N GLN A 203 6.32 0.74 -19.50
CA GLN A 203 5.43 1.77 -20.02
C GLN A 203 4.24 1.93 -19.06
N VAL A 204 3.93 3.17 -18.65
CA VAL A 204 2.58 3.49 -18.12
C VAL A 204 1.65 3.58 -19.32
N VAL A 205 0.54 2.85 -19.27
CA VAL A 205 -0.42 2.76 -20.36
C VAL A 205 -1.52 3.79 -20.17
N ASP A 206 -1.72 4.60 -21.19
CA ASP A 206 -2.77 5.61 -21.31
C ASP A 206 -3.45 5.51 -22.70
N ASP A 207 -4.29 6.50 -23.03
CA ASP A 207 -4.98 6.59 -24.31
C ASP A 207 -4.04 6.81 -25.50
N GLN A 208 -2.88 7.42 -25.27
CA GLN A 208 -1.87 7.74 -26.30
C GLN A 208 -0.89 6.58 -26.57
N THR A 209 -0.79 5.64 -25.65
CA THR A 209 0.13 4.50 -25.77
C THR A 209 -0.22 3.64 -26.99
N PRO A 210 0.70 3.39 -27.94
CA PRO A 210 0.42 2.52 -29.09
C PRO A 210 -0.05 1.13 -28.65
N PHE A 211 -1.03 0.55 -29.34
CA PHE A 211 -1.61 -0.73 -28.95
C PHE A 211 -0.56 -1.86 -28.87
N ALA A 212 0.45 -1.82 -29.76
CA ALA A 212 1.59 -2.73 -29.78
C ALA A 212 2.43 -2.72 -28.49
N ASP A 213 2.39 -1.61 -27.74
CA ASP A 213 3.14 -1.45 -26.51
C ASP A 213 2.33 -1.80 -25.25
N ARG A 214 1.05 -2.17 -25.40
CA ARG A 214 0.13 -2.43 -24.29
C ARG A 214 0.19 -3.89 -23.79
N TRP A 215 -0.28 -4.04 -22.55
CA TRP A 215 -0.64 -5.30 -21.87
C TRP A 215 0.48 -6.26 -21.50
N GLY A 216 1.75 -5.87 -21.58
CA GLY A 216 2.86 -6.71 -21.14
C GLY A 216 2.75 -7.03 -19.66
N GLY A 217 2.74 -8.33 -19.30
CA GLY A 217 2.46 -8.79 -17.92
C GLY A 217 1.01 -9.14 -17.61
N TRP A 218 0.11 -8.99 -18.58
CA TRP A 218 -1.33 -9.24 -18.45
C TRP A 218 -1.75 -10.43 -19.32
N TYR A 219 -2.74 -11.18 -18.83
CA TYR A 219 -3.47 -12.10 -19.69
C TYR A 219 -4.58 -11.35 -20.42
N VAL A 220 -4.54 -11.39 -21.74
CA VAL A 220 -5.50 -10.74 -22.63
C VAL A 220 -6.35 -11.81 -23.29
N THR A 221 -7.67 -11.70 -23.18
CA THR A 221 -8.64 -12.63 -23.75
C THR A 221 -9.61 -11.90 -24.66
N GLY A 222 -10.20 -12.61 -25.63
CA GLY A 222 -11.25 -12.08 -26.50
C GLY A 222 -10.80 -11.01 -27.52
N TYR A 223 -9.51 -10.70 -27.63
CA TYR A 223 -8.99 -9.76 -28.61
C TYR A 223 -9.06 -10.35 -30.02
N ARG A 224 -9.74 -9.66 -30.94
CA ARG A 224 -9.90 -10.06 -32.36
C ARG A 224 -9.28 -9.06 -33.34
N GLY A 225 -8.49 -8.11 -32.86
CA GLY A 225 -7.83 -7.13 -33.71
C GLY A 225 -6.56 -7.68 -34.36
N THR A 226 -6.04 -6.95 -35.35
CA THR A 226 -4.88 -7.38 -36.14
C THR A 226 -3.54 -6.90 -35.59
N VAL A 227 -3.55 -5.90 -34.69
CA VAL A 227 -2.34 -5.29 -34.16
C VAL A 227 -1.79 -6.18 -33.03
N PRO A 228 -0.52 -6.64 -33.11
CA PRO A 228 0.11 -7.35 -32.00
C PRO A 228 0.08 -6.54 -30.71
N HIS A 229 0.22 -7.20 -29.56
CA HIS A 229 0.35 -6.53 -28.25
C HIS A 229 1.29 -7.33 -27.35
N ARG A 230 1.74 -6.75 -26.24
CA ARG A 230 2.67 -7.42 -25.32
C ARG A 230 2.00 -8.42 -24.36
N GLY A 231 0.67 -8.42 -24.28
CA GLY A 231 -0.09 -9.38 -23.49
C GLY A 231 0.15 -10.84 -23.91
N ASN A 232 -0.03 -11.76 -22.97
CA ASN A 232 0.19 -13.21 -23.15
C ASN A 232 1.61 -13.65 -23.56
N ALA A 233 2.59 -12.75 -23.57
CA ALA A 233 3.96 -13.04 -23.99
C ALA A 233 4.98 -12.92 -22.85
N PHE A 234 6.11 -13.60 -23.02
CA PHE A 234 7.26 -13.54 -22.12
C PHE A 234 8.50 -13.06 -22.87
N ALA A 235 9.40 -12.41 -22.15
CA ALA A 235 10.68 -11.93 -22.64
C ALA A 235 11.85 -12.71 -22.05
N THR A 236 12.95 -12.76 -22.78
CA THR A 236 14.26 -13.18 -22.28
C THR A 236 15.29 -12.10 -22.56
N GLU A 237 16.47 -12.25 -21.94
CA GLU A 237 17.63 -11.41 -22.22
C GLU A 237 18.76 -12.31 -22.72
N GLU A 238 19.34 -11.96 -23.86
CA GLU A 238 20.49 -12.63 -24.44
C GLU A 238 21.57 -11.60 -24.78
N ASN A 239 22.77 -11.77 -24.21
CA ASN A 239 23.89 -10.84 -24.42
C ASN A 239 23.53 -9.36 -24.14
N GLY A 240 22.70 -9.11 -23.12
CA GLY A 240 22.24 -7.76 -22.76
C GLY A 240 21.16 -7.18 -23.67
N ARG A 241 20.64 -7.94 -24.63
CA ARG A 241 19.57 -7.52 -25.54
C ARG A 241 18.26 -8.20 -25.19
N LEU A 242 17.16 -7.45 -25.34
CA LEU A 242 15.81 -7.98 -25.19
C LEU A 242 15.51 -8.95 -26.33
N VAL A 243 15.05 -10.14 -25.99
CA VAL A 243 14.42 -11.07 -26.92
C VAL A 243 12.95 -11.18 -26.52
N PHE A 244 12.06 -10.70 -27.40
CA PHE A 244 10.64 -10.62 -27.11
C PHE A 244 9.82 -10.83 -28.39
N GLU A 245 8.99 -11.86 -28.37
CA GLU A 245 8.03 -12.16 -29.42
C GLU A 245 6.62 -11.88 -28.87
N PRO A 246 5.91 -10.86 -29.39
CA PRO A 246 4.51 -10.63 -29.03
C PRO A 246 3.66 -11.88 -29.27
N ALA A 247 2.66 -12.11 -28.42
CA ALA A 247 1.81 -13.28 -28.57
C ALA A 247 1.08 -13.22 -29.92
N ALA A 248 1.21 -14.30 -30.71
CA ALA A 248 0.37 -14.48 -31.89
C ALA A 248 -1.09 -14.57 -31.46
N GLN A 249 -1.98 -13.97 -32.25
CA GLN A 249 -3.42 -13.93 -32.01
C GLN A 249 -3.95 -15.34 -31.68
N ARG A 250 -4.70 -15.47 -30.58
CA ARG A 250 -5.46 -16.67 -30.23
C ARG A 250 -6.91 -16.29 -29.98
#